data_AF-A0A2T1F6M2-F1
#
_entry.id   AF-A0A2T1F6M2-F1
#
_cell.length_a   1.000
_cell.length_b   1.000
_cell.length_c   1.000
_cell.angle_alpha   90.00
_cell.angle_beta   90.00
_cell.angle_gamma   90.00
#
_symmetry.space_group_name_H-M   'P 1'
#
loop_
_entity.id
_entity.type
_entity.pdbx_description
1 polymer ?
#
loop_
_entity_poly.entity_id
_entity_poly.type
_entity_poly.pdbx_seq_one_letter_code
_entity_poly.pdbx_strand_id
1 'polypeptide(L)'
;SSASALPKPALEHLDEVVDRVHDLAELHQTDPLALLQLLRTLEQLHREIQQGYFQSALPDSRQSLYALLRDIEENGGWPYIQRWKLQDLFANLAELEQ
;
A
#
# COMPACT_ATOMS: atom_id res chain seq x y z
N SER A 1 7.40 29.60 -16.73
CA SER A 1 8.62 29.11 -16.07
C SER A 1 8.34 29.05 -14.57
N SER A 2 8.46 27.96 -13.84
CA SER A 2 8.84 26.58 -14.14
C SER A 2 8.08 25.71 -13.12
N ALA A 3 7.36 24.69 -13.58
CA ALA A 3 6.78 23.70 -12.69
C ALA A 3 7.94 22.84 -12.16
N SER A 4 8.32 23.04 -10.90
CA SER A 4 9.29 22.19 -10.21
C SER A 4 8.59 20.87 -9.88
N ALA A 5 8.47 19.98 -10.86
CA ALA A 5 8.18 18.58 -10.59
C ALA A 5 9.35 18.05 -9.76
N LEU A 6 9.10 17.76 -8.49
CA LEU A 6 10.08 17.07 -7.65
C LEU A 6 10.43 15.76 -8.36
N PRO A 7 11.73 15.41 -8.50
CA PRO A 7 12.10 14.15 -9.12
C PRO A 7 11.48 13.00 -8.32
N LYS A 8 10.70 12.15 -8.99
CA LYS A 8 10.12 10.95 -8.37
C LYS A 8 11.26 10.08 -7.85
N PRO A 9 11.38 9.84 -6.53
CA PRO A 9 12.43 9.00 -6.01
C PRO A 9 12.21 7.57 -6.52
N ALA A 10 13.21 7.01 -7.21
CA ALA A 10 13.23 5.60 -7.53
C ALA A 10 13.68 4.84 -6.29
N LEU A 11 12.81 3.96 -5.77
CA LEU A 11 13.18 3.04 -4.70
C LEU A 11 13.93 1.88 -5.34
N GLU A 12 15.26 1.90 -5.25
CA GLU A 12 16.11 0.81 -5.73
C GLU A 12 15.69 -0.53 -5.10
N HIS A 13 15.63 -1.58 -5.90
CA HIS A 13 15.24 -2.95 -5.50
C HIS A 13 13.79 -3.12 -5.00
N LEU A 14 12.90 -2.13 -5.17
CA LEU A 14 11.48 -2.30 -4.81
C LEU A 14 10.83 -3.45 -5.60
N ASP A 15 11.18 -3.58 -6.87
CA ASP A 15 10.67 -4.66 -7.74
C ASP A 15 11.03 -6.03 -7.18
N GLU A 16 12.24 -6.22 -6.63
CA GLU A 16 12.65 -7.49 -6.01
C GLU A 16 11.80 -7.83 -4.77
N VAL A 17 11.38 -6.82 -3.99
CA VAL A 17 10.50 -7.02 -2.84
C VAL A 17 9.10 -7.41 -3.32
N VAL A 18 8.61 -6.73 -4.36
CA VAL A 18 7.30 -7.00 -4.96
C VAL A 18 7.25 -8.42 -5.52
N ASP A 19 8.25 -8.81 -6.30
CA ASP A 19 8.36 -10.16 -6.87
C ASP A 19 8.33 -11.22 -5.78
N ARG A 20 9.06 -11.01 -4.68
CA ARG A 20 9.12 -11.96 -3.58
C ARG A 20 7.82 -12.08 -2.80
N VAL A 21 7.06 -11.00 -2.69
CA VAL A 21 5.70 -11.03 -2.11
C VAL A 21 4.75 -11.78 -3.04
N HIS A 22 4.88 -11.61 -4.36
CA HIS A 22 4.12 -12.39 -5.35
C HIS A 22 4.45 -13.88 -5.28
N ASP A 23 5.73 -14.26 -5.23
CA ASP A 23 6.17 -15.64 -5.10
C ASP A 23 5.57 -16.31 -3.85
N LEU A 24 5.54 -15.60 -2.72
CA LEU A 24 4.92 -16.09 -1.48
C LEU A 24 3.41 -16.27 -1.62
N ALA A 25 2.72 -15.36 -2.31
CA ALA A 25 1.29 -15.48 -2.54
C ALA A 25 0.97 -16.66 -3.47
N GLU A 26 1.73 -16.84 -4.54
CA GLU A 26 1.56 -17.94 -5.50
C GLU A 26 1.82 -19.30 -4.82
N LEU A 27 2.89 -19.41 -4.04
CA LEU A 27 3.23 -20.64 -3.30
C LEU A 27 2.10 -21.08 -2.36
N HIS A 28 1.35 -20.14 -1.79
CA HIS A 28 0.30 -20.37 -0.81
C HIS A 28 -1.12 -20.15 -1.36
N GLN A 29 -1.30 -20.12 -2.70
CA GLN A 29 -2.58 -19.75 -3.32
C GLN A 29 -3.80 -20.60 -2.91
N THR A 30 -3.57 -21.81 -2.38
CA THR A 30 -4.63 -22.71 -1.88
C THR A 30 -4.74 -22.76 -0.35
N ASP A 31 -3.94 -21.98 0.37
CA ASP A 31 -3.95 -21.89 1.83
C ASP A 31 -4.46 -20.51 2.29
N PRO A 32 -5.77 -20.37 2.58
CA PRO A 32 -6.34 -19.09 2.95
C PRO A 32 -5.79 -18.54 4.27
N LEU A 33 -5.28 -19.39 5.18
CA LEU A 33 -4.71 -18.93 6.44
C LEU A 33 -3.31 -18.35 6.22
N ALA A 34 -2.49 -18.98 5.37
CA ALA A 34 -1.19 -18.45 4.97
C ALA A 34 -1.33 -17.11 4.22
N LEU A 35 -2.27 -17.01 3.28
CA LEU A 35 -2.56 -15.75 2.58
C LEU A 35 -3.06 -14.66 3.54
N LEU A 36 -3.92 -15.00 4.50
CA LEU A 36 -4.36 -14.07 5.53
C LEU A 36 -3.20 -13.59 6.41
N GLN A 37 -2.25 -14.46 6.74
CA GLN A 37 -1.05 -14.09 7.48
C GLN A 37 -0.17 -13.13 6.66
N LEU A 38 0.04 -13.41 5.38
CA LEU A 38 0.76 -12.52 4.46
C LEU A 38 0.11 -11.12 4.42
N LEU A 39 -1.21 -11.04 4.24
CA LEU A 39 -1.95 -9.78 4.24
C LEU A 39 -1.81 -8.99 5.54
N ARG A 40 -1.91 -9.66 6.70
CA ARG A 40 -1.74 -9.02 8.00
C ARG A 40 -0.32 -8.47 8.19
N THR A 41 0.69 -9.20 7.74
CA THR A 41 2.09 -8.72 7.77
C THR A 41 2.28 -7.50 6.88
N LEU A 42 1.71 -7.50 5.67
CA LEU A 42 1.77 -6.33 4.77
C LEU A 42 1.05 -5.12 5.36
N GLU A 43 -0.11 -5.30 6.01
CA GLU A 43 -0.79 -4.20 6.71
C GLU A 43 0.06 -3.64 7.85
N GLN A 44 0.69 -4.51 8.65
CA GLN A 44 1.55 -4.08 9.75
C GLN A 44 2.75 -3.27 9.22
N LEU A 45 3.43 -3.77 8.19
CA LEU A 45 4.55 -3.08 7.55
C LEU A 45 4.12 -1.71 7.00
N HIS A 46 2.97 -1.65 6.34
CA HIS A 46 2.41 -0.38 5.87
C HIS A 46 2.16 0.60 7.02
N ARG A 47 1.56 0.15 8.14
CA ARG A 47 1.32 1.02 9.30
C ARG A 47 2.62 1.54 9.91
N GLU A 48 3.64 0.70 10.02
CA GLU A 48 4.97 1.10 10.51
C GLU A 48 5.61 2.16 9.61
N ILE A 49 5.52 1.98 8.30
CA ILE A 49 6.02 2.97 7.33
C ILE A 49 5.22 4.25 7.43
N GLN A 50 3.89 4.17 7.46
CA GLN A 50 3.01 5.35 7.49
C GLN A 50 3.18 6.17 8.78
N GLN A 51 3.14 5.52 9.95
CA GLN A 51 3.12 6.18 11.26
C GLN A 51 4.53 6.49 11.78
N GLY A 52 5.53 5.70 11.38
CA GLY A 52 6.93 5.93 11.75
C GLY A 52 7.62 6.80 10.72
N TYR A 53 8.05 6.19 9.62
CA TYR A 53 8.97 6.82 8.66
C TYR A 53 8.34 7.97 7.88
N PHE A 54 7.13 7.77 7.33
CA PHE A 54 6.44 8.77 6.51
C PHE A 54 6.02 9.98 7.34
N GLN A 55 5.38 9.76 8.50
CA GLN A 55 5.03 10.85 9.41
C GLN A 55 6.26 11.66 9.86
N SER A 56 7.38 10.99 10.15
CA SER A 56 8.63 11.68 10.53
C SER A 56 9.29 12.42 9.37
N ALA A 57 9.07 11.97 8.14
CA ALA A 57 9.59 12.60 6.92
C ALA A 57 8.70 13.73 6.39
N LEU A 58 7.56 14.02 7.06
CA LEU A 58 6.69 15.11 6.64
C LEU A 58 7.42 16.47 6.73
N PRO A 59 7.25 17.34 5.73
CA PRO A 59 7.86 18.66 5.77
C PRO A 59 7.35 19.49 6.95
N ASP A 60 8.25 20.21 7.60
CA ASP A 60 7.98 21.14 8.71
C ASP A 60 7.56 22.54 8.24
N SER A 61 7.78 22.86 6.96
CA SER A 61 7.33 24.10 6.33
C SER A 61 5.96 23.93 5.65
N ARG A 62 5.10 24.95 5.79
CA ARG A 62 3.77 24.94 5.16
C ARG A 62 3.85 24.80 3.64
N GLN A 63 4.79 25.50 3.02
CA GLN A 63 4.95 25.50 1.56
C GLN A 63 5.31 24.11 1.04
N SER A 64 6.27 23.44 1.69
CA SER A 64 6.68 22.08 1.32
C SER A 64 5.57 21.06 1.61
N LEU A 65 4.82 21.23 2.70
CA LEU A 65 3.68 20.39 3.00
C LEU A 65 2.57 20.54 1.94
N TYR A 66 2.26 21.77 1.51
CA TYR A 66 1.30 21.99 0.42
C TYR A 66 1.76 21.39 -0.91
N ALA A 67 3.05 21.44 -1.22
CA ALA A 67 3.60 20.80 -2.42
C ALA A 67 3.44 19.28 -2.36
N LEU A 68 3.73 18.66 -1.21
CA LEU A 68 3.52 17.23 -0.99
C LEU A 68 2.03 16.85 -1.11
N LEU A 69 1.12 17.62 -0.51
CA LEU A 69 -0.31 17.34 -0.58
C LEU A 69 -0.85 17.41 -2.01
N ARG A 70 -0.44 18.42 -2.78
CA ARG A 70 -0.81 18.53 -4.20
C ARG A 70 -0.29 17.34 -5.01
N ASP A 71 0.95 16.92 -4.79
CA ASP A 71 1.54 15.76 -5.46
C ASP A 71 0.77 14.45 -5.15
N ILE A 72 0.35 14.29 -3.89
CA ILE A 72 -0.50 13.17 -3.46
C ILE A 72 -1.87 13.23 -4.18
N GLU A 73 -2.52 14.39 -4.24
CA GLU A 73 -3.81 14.56 -4.93
C GLU A 73 -3.72 14.28 -6.43
N GLU A 74 -2.63 14.67 -7.08
CA GLU A 74 -2.43 14.52 -8.53
C GLU A 74 -2.02 13.09 -8.95
N ASN A 75 -1.32 12.34 -8.09
CA ASN A 75 -0.71 11.05 -8.46
C ASN A 75 -1.35 9.79 -7.84
N GLY A 76 -2.39 9.89 -7.00
CA GLY A 76 -3.10 8.68 -6.53
C GLY A 76 -3.68 8.70 -5.11
N GLY A 77 -3.73 9.86 -4.46
CA GLY A 77 -4.34 10.03 -3.14
C GLY A 77 -3.51 9.50 -1.97
N TRP A 78 -4.01 9.73 -0.76
CA TRP A 78 -3.34 9.30 0.48
C TRP A 78 -3.20 7.77 0.52
N PRO A 79 -2.10 7.20 1.03
CA PRO A 79 -1.96 5.75 1.11
C PRO A 79 -3.06 5.17 2.01
N TYR A 80 -4.05 4.54 1.36
CA TYR A 80 -5.14 3.82 1.99
C TYR A 80 -5.11 2.39 1.48
N ILE A 81 -4.66 1.46 2.31
CA ILE A 81 -4.86 0.03 2.03
C ILE A 81 -6.34 -0.26 2.29
N GLN A 82 -7.07 -0.54 1.22
CA GLN A 82 -8.47 -0.91 1.31
C GLN A 82 -8.62 -2.15 2.20
N ARG A 83 -9.40 -2.05 3.28
CA ARG A 83 -9.81 -3.21 4.07
C ARG A 83 -11.03 -3.83 3.42
N TRP A 84 -10.92 -5.08 2.99
CA TRP A 84 -12.09 -5.83 2.52
C TRP A 84 -13.06 -6.00 3.69
N LYS A 85 -14.35 -5.78 3.43
CA LYS A 85 -15.36 -6.05 4.44
C LYS A 85 -15.59 -7.56 4.47
N LEU A 86 -15.87 -8.13 5.65
CA LEU A 86 -16.16 -9.57 5.78
C LEU A 86 -17.25 -10.05 4.80
N GLN A 87 -18.24 -9.20 4.49
CA GLN A 87 -19.27 -9.45 3.48
C GLN A 87 -18.70 -9.75 2.08
N ASP A 88 -17.59 -9.11 1.69
CA ASP A 88 -16.95 -9.29 0.37
C ASP A 88 -16.21 -10.64 0.31
N LEU A 89 -15.73 -11.14 1.46
CA LEU A 89 -15.11 -12.47 1.59
C LEU A 89 -16.14 -13.61 1.51
N PHE A 90 -17.40 -13.35 1.91
CA PHE A 90 -18.48 -14.33 1.87
C PHE A 90 -19.23 -14.36 0.54
N ALA A 91 -18.96 -13.44 -0.40
CA ALA A 91 -19.64 -13.39 -1.70
C ALA A 91 -19.52 -14.72 -2.49
N ASN A 92 -18.34 -15.36 -2.43
CA ASN A 92 -18.09 -16.64 -3.11
C ASN A 92 -18.84 -17.83 -2.48
N LEU A 93 -19.26 -17.73 -1.21
CA LEU A 93 -20.05 -18.78 -0.55
C LEU A 93 -21.51 -18.75 -0.99
N ALA A 94 -22.06 -17.57 -1.28
CA ALA A 94 -23.43 -17.41 -1.75
C ALA A 94 -23.65 -17.94 -3.19
N GLU A 95 -22.61 -17.96 -4.03
CA GLU A 95 -22.65 -18.57 -5.37
C GLU A 95 -22.58 -20.10 -5.36
N LEU A 96 -22.03 -20.72 -4.30
CA LEU A 96 -21.94 -22.18 -4.17
C LEU A 96 -23.25 -22.83 -3.69
N GLU A 97 -24.22 -22.04 -3.22
CA GLU A 97 -25.51 -22.51 -2.69
C GLU A 97 -26.69 -22.35 -3.67
N GLN A 98 -26.43 -22.04 -4.96
CA GLN A 98 -27.44 -21.98 -6.04
C GLN A 98 -27.31 -23.16 -7.01
#